data_AF-W6ZN76-F1
#
_entry.id   AF-W6ZN76-F1
#
_cell.length_a   1.000
_cell.length_b   1.000
_cell.length_c   1.000
_cell.angle_alpha   90.00
_cell.angle_beta   90.00
_cell.angle_gamma   90.00
#
_symmetry.space_group_name_H-M   'P 1'
#
loop_
_entity.id
_entity.type
_entity.pdbx_description
1 polymer ?
#
loop_
_entity_poly.entity_id
_entity_poly.type
_entity_poly.pdbx_seq_one_letter_code
_entity_poly.pdbx_strand_id
1 'polypeptide(L)'
;MAREGPEQRKQRLIANGISKKWDIKRRNRGPRGITNTGNDCYRNATLQPLFHFPRFINWIKQHNGGGGRWPCNSTDRNRSLDCLDAMTQGILRDESYKNITLTQRAACDKNPNGGTIRSSDMEKHDPKHYSGCLPCLLKAIVKDYWSNDLVDDTAPYHPQSFPYSRNSVFKLYQLFQHQFCENPDRFSDELDELRRRNPSMSQAEIDRYTRAERRRNMTAQQDADELAVRIWDGIESSFNLETADGRHRSSQFTSLFKLTSTTSNTCTACHTKSTLNPEDSIGLTLDPLQRGPDTISAAISRTLHYDFAPGIPCNACRAPLTYAKRTTLTATPEYLRIGLKLTRMDPATRSKGKIVNPIGIDETLDLTPYMANQDTDTAAPVIYKLHSWSADARAEAAGAAVFGG
;
A
#
# COMPACT_ATOMS: atom_id res chain seq x y z
N MET A 1 -22.04 27.12 -13.23
CA MET A 1 -21.00 26.06 -13.20
C MET A 1 -20.71 25.74 -11.76
N ALA A 2 -20.59 24.45 -11.42
CA ALA A 2 -20.36 24.04 -10.06
C ALA A 2 -18.98 24.54 -9.54
N ARG A 3 -18.93 25.09 -8.31
CA ARG A 3 -17.72 25.58 -7.65
C ARG A 3 -17.10 24.44 -6.83
N GLU A 4 -15.94 24.00 -7.28
CA GLU A 4 -15.07 23.08 -6.56
C GLU A 4 -14.16 23.87 -5.60
N GLY A 5 -13.85 23.30 -4.43
CA GLY A 5 -12.89 23.89 -3.50
C GLY A 5 -11.51 24.06 -4.12
N PRO A 6 -10.71 25.07 -3.69
CA PRO A 6 -9.41 25.35 -4.31
C PRO A 6 -8.43 24.17 -4.23
N GLU A 7 -8.34 23.48 -3.08
CA GLU A 7 -7.44 22.32 -2.93
C GLU A 7 -7.92 21.11 -3.74
N GLN A 8 -9.23 20.81 -3.72
CA GLN A 8 -9.81 19.76 -4.58
C GLN A 8 -9.52 20.04 -6.07
N ARG A 9 -9.74 21.28 -6.52
CA ARG A 9 -9.45 21.69 -7.90
C ARG A 9 -7.98 21.51 -8.26
N LYS A 10 -7.09 21.91 -7.35
CA LYS A 10 -5.64 21.75 -7.54
C LYS A 10 -5.25 20.27 -7.67
N GLN A 11 -5.73 19.39 -6.78
CA GLN A 11 -5.45 17.95 -6.89
C GLN A 11 -5.98 17.38 -8.20
N ARG A 12 -7.22 17.70 -8.58
CA ARG A 12 -7.82 17.26 -9.84
C ARG A 12 -7.03 17.72 -11.06
N LEU A 13 -6.56 18.98 -11.09
CA LEU A 13 -5.74 19.50 -12.18
C LEU A 13 -4.39 18.77 -12.30
N ILE A 14 -3.75 18.47 -11.16
CA ILE A 14 -2.49 17.71 -11.13
C ILE A 14 -2.71 16.29 -11.65
N ALA A 15 -3.74 15.59 -11.15
CA ALA A 15 -4.10 14.25 -11.62
C ALA A 15 -4.43 14.24 -13.11
N ASN A 16 -5.14 15.27 -13.60
CA ASN A 16 -5.46 15.44 -15.02
C ASN A 16 -4.24 15.65 -15.92
N GLY A 17 -3.14 16.17 -15.37
CA GLY A 17 -1.86 16.25 -16.07
C GLY A 17 -1.19 14.89 -16.32
N ILE A 18 -1.65 13.83 -15.65
CA ILE A 18 -1.16 12.46 -15.83
C ILE A 18 -2.06 11.73 -16.82
N SER A 19 -1.49 11.20 -17.90
CA SER A 19 -2.27 10.51 -18.93
C SER A 19 -3.12 9.37 -18.37
N LYS A 20 -4.40 9.32 -18.76
CA LYS A 20 -5.29 8.17 -18.56
C LYS A 20 -5.26 7.18 -19.72
N LYS A 21 -4.47 7.45 -20.78
CA LYS A 21 -4.39 6.57 -21.96
C LYS A 21 -3.75 5.25 -21.56
N TRP A 22 -4.46 4.16 -21.80
CA TRP A 22 -3.97 2.81 -21.55
C TRP A 22 -3.22 2.29 -22.78
N ASP A 23 -1.90 2.48 -22.81
CA ASP A 23 -1.05 2.09 -23.95
C ASP A 23 -0.57 0.63 -23.84
N ILE A 24 -1.51 -0.31 -24.01
CA ILE A 24 -1.19 -1.73 -24.20
C ILE A 24 -0.96 -1.99 -25.69
N LYS A 25 0.25 -2.42 -26.04
CA LYS A 25 0.67 -2.68 -27.43
C LYS A 25 0.42 -4.12 -27.90
N ARG A 26 0.12 -5.05 -26.99
CA ARG A 26 -0.08 -6.47 -27.32
C ARG A 26 -1.46 -6.75 -27.92
N ARG A 27 -1.58 -7.86 -28.67
CA ARG A 27 -2.81 -8.24 -29.37
C ARG A 27 -3.95 -8.54 -28.39
N ASN A 28 -3.69 -9.35 -27.36
CA ASN A 28 -4.67 -9.64 -26.33
C ASN A 28 -4.55 -8.67 -25.15
N ARG A 29 -5.52 -7.76 -25.01
CA ARG A 29 -5.53 -6.74 -23.93
C ARG A 29 -6.10 -7.26 -22.61
N GLY A 30 -6.53 -8.52 -22.54
CA GLY A 30 -7.00 -9.14 -21.31
C GLY A 30 -5.93 -9.15 -20.23
N PRO A 31 -6.31 -9.08 -18.95
CA PRO A 31 -5.37 -9.17 -17.84
C PRO A 31 -4.72 -10.55 -17.78
N ARG A 32 -3.65 -10.68 -16.99
CA ARG A 32 -3.03 -11.98 -16.69
C ARG A 32 -2.88 -12.24 -15.20
N GLY A 33 -2.99 -13.50 -14.82
CA GLY A 33 -2.70 -13.93 -13.46
C GLY A 33 -1.23 -13.70 -13.10
N ILE A 34 -0.91 -13.72 -11.81
CA ILE A 34 0.46 -13.88 -11.32
C ILE A 34 0.49 -15.21 -10.56
N THR A 35 1.48 -16.04 -10.83
CA THR A 35 1.56 -17.38 -10.25
C THR A 35 1.84 -17.28 -8.75
N ASN A 36 1.12 -18.05 -7.94
CA ASN A 36 1.36 -18.16 -6.50
C ASN A 36 2.33 -19.32 -6.23
N THR A 37 3.35 -19.10 -5.39
CA THR A 37 4.32 -20.14 -4.98
C THR A 37 4.19 -20.56 -3.50
N GLY A 38 3.13 -20.10 -2.83
CA GLY A 38 2.80 -20.46 -1.46
C GLY A 38 1.87 -19.43 -0.83
N ASN A 39 2.41 -18.66 0.12
CA ASN A 39 1.70 -17.59 0.81
C ASN A 39 1.77 -16.25 0.05
N ASP A 40 1.89 -16.25 -1.29
CA ASP A 40 2.08 -15.02 -2.06
C ASP A 40 0.76 -14.34 -2.49
N CYS A 41 -0.39 -14.92 -2.13
CA CYS A 41 -1.68 -14.39 -2.57
C CYS A 41 -1.94 -12.96 -2.11
N TYR A 42 -1.45 -12.57 -0.91
CA TYR A 42 -1.56 -11.18 -0.44
C TYR A 42 -0.78 -10.22 -1.35
N ARG A 43 0.42 -10.61 -1.81
CA ARG A 43 1.23 -9.81 -2.76
C ARG A 43 0.53 -9.64 -4.08
N ASN A 44 -0.01 -10.73 -4.62
CA ASN A 44 -0.73 -10.71 -5.89
C ASN A 44 -2.01 -9.89 -5.82
N ALA A 45 -2.80 -10.07 -4.76
CA ALA A 45 -4.03 -9.33 -4.53
C ALA A 45 -3.78 -7.81 -4.37
N THR A 46 -2.64 -7.41 -3.80
CA THR A 46 -2.25 -6.00 -3.69
C THR A 46 -1.72 -5.42 -5.00
N LEU A 47 -0.88 -6.16 -5.73
CA LEU A 47 -0.23 -5.65 -6.95
C LEU A 47 -1.16 -5.57 -8.15
N GLN A 48 -2.03 -6.57 -8.35
CA GLN A 48 -2.86 -6.64 -9.55
C GLN A 48 -3.77 -5.40 -9.72
N PRO A 49 -4.48 -4.90 -8.69
CA PRO A 49 -5.25 -3.65 -8.81
C PRO A 49 -4.41 -2.47 -9.28
N LEU A 50 -3.20 -2.28 -8.72
CA LEU A 50 -2.30 -1.20 -9.11
C LEU A 50 -1.93 -1.28 -10.60
N PHE A 51 -1.73 -2.48 -11.14
CA PHE A 51 -1.43 -2.69 -12.55
C PHE A 51 -2.62 -2.46 -13.49
N HIS A 52 -3.78 -2.09 -12.96
CA HIS A 52 -4.99 -1.75 -13.72
C HIS A 52 -5.39 -0.28 -13.57
N PHE A 53 -4.56 0.56 -12.94
CA PHE A 53 -4.78 2.00 -12.81
C PHE A 53 -4.01 2.79 -13.89
N PRO A 54 -4.68 3.35 -14.92
CA PRO A 54 -4.04 4.05 -16.04
C PRO A 54 -3.11 5.18 -15.66
N ARG A 55 -3.55 6.06 -14.75
CA ARG A 55 -2.72 7.18 -14.34
C ARG A 55 -1.54 6.72 -13.51
N PHE A 56 -1.73 5.76 -12.61
CA PHE A 56 -0.63 5.19 -11.84
C PHE A 56 0.43 4.56 -12.75
N ILE A 57 0.03 3.74 -13.73
CA ILE A 57 0.99 3.12 -14.66
C ILE A 57 1.72 4.16 -15.51
N ASN A 58 1.01 5.14 -16.03
CA ASN A 58 1.64 6.19 -16.81
C ASN A 58 2.54 7.09 -15.97
N TRP A 59 2.20 7.28 -14.70
CA TRP A 59 3.01 8.00 -13.72
C TRP A 59 4.27 7.21 -13.35
N ILE A 60 4.15 5.94 -12.94
CA ILE A 60 5.29 5.10 -12.54
C ILE A 60 6.28 4.88 -13.69
N LYS A 61 5.80 4.79 -14.94
CA LYS A 61 6.66 4.68 -16.14
C LYS A 61 7.56 5.90 -16.35
N GLN A 62 7.20 7.07 -15.81
CA GLN A 62 8.01 8.28 -15.88
C GLN A 62 9.22 8.25 -14.93
N HIS A 63 9.25 7.34 -13.95
CA HIS A 63 10.39 7.21 -13.03
C HIS A 63 11.68 6.90 -13.78
N ASN A 64 12.75 7.66 -13.55
CA ASN A 64 13.99 7.60 -14.34
C ASN A 64 13.72 7.64 -15.87
N GLY A 65 12.76 8.46 -16.31
CA GLY A 65 12.46 8.63 -17.73
C GLY A 65 13.56 9.39 -18.49
N GLY A 66 13.46 9.42 -19.82
CA GLY A 66 14.37 10.17 -20.69
C GLY A 66 14.59 11.61 -20.19
N GLY A 67 15.85 12.02 -20.07
CA GLY A 67 16.25 13.31 -19.49
C GLY A 67 16.46 13.31 -17.96
N GLY A 68 16.36 12.18 -17.27
CA GLY A 68 16.61 12.09 -15.82
C GLY A 68 15.46 12.59 -14.95
N ARG A 69 14.25 12.71 -15.51
CA ARG A 69 13.06 13.12 -14.76
C ARG A 69 12.74 12.07 -13.70
N TRP A 70 12.54 12.53 -12.45
CA TRP A 70 12.32 11.68 -11.27
C TRP A 70 13.45 10.64 -11.07
N PRO A 71 14.65 11.10 -10.67
CA PRO A 71 15.75 10.21 -10.34
C PRO A 71 15.43 9.42 -9.06
N CYS A 72 16.07 8.26 -8.88
CA CYS A 72 16.09 7.59 -7.58
C CYS A 72 16.67 8.53 -6.52
N ASN A 73 16.01 8.65 -5.36
CA ASN A 73 16.62 9.30 -4.21
C ASN A 73 17.81 8.46 -3.72
N SER A 74 19.00 9.05 -3.65
CA SER A 74 20.21 8.35 -3.23
C SER A 74 20.20 7.94 -1.77
N THR A 75 19.39 8.60 -0.94
CA THR A 75 19.23 8.32 0.49
C THR A 75 18.06 7.38 0.81
N ASP A 76 17.33 6.91 -0.21
CA ASP A 76 16.22 5.97 -0.02
C ASP A 76 16.73 4.64 0.54
N ARG A 77 16.26 4.28 1.74
CA ARG A 77 16.64 3.04 2.42
C ARG A 77 16.18 1.80 1.65
N ASN A 78 15.18 1.93 0.79
CA ASN A 78 14.67 0.84 -0.05
C ASN A 78 15.42 0.73 -1.39
N ARG A 79 16.48 1.51 -1.62
CA ARG A 79 17.20 1.56 -2.91
C ARG A 79 18.12 0.36 -3.15
N SER A 80 18.63 -0.28 -2.09
CA SER A 80 19.47 -1.46 -2.23
C SER A 80 19.21 -2.47 -1.12
N LEU A 81 19.23 -3.76 -1.46
CA LEU A 81 19.27 -4.86 -0.49
C LEU A 81 20.67 -5.04 0.13
N ASP A 82 21.68 -4.30 -0.35
CA ASP A 82 23.06 -4.40 0.12
C ASP A 82 23.28 -3.69 1.46
N CYS A 83 22.40 -2.77 1.86
CA CYS A 83 22.48 -2.08 3.15
C CYS A 83 21.83 -2.85 4.32
N LEU A 84 21.40 -4.08 4.08
CA LEU A 84 20.77 -4.94 5.07
C LEU A 84 21.80 -5.57 6.00
N ASP A 85 21.37 -5.86 7.24
CA ASP A 85 22.21 -6.61 8.16
C ASP A 85 22.50 -8.02 7.61
N ALA A 86 23.67 -8.56 7.94
CA ALA A 86 24.15 -9.82 7.39
C ALA A 86 23.19 -11.01 7.66
N MET A 87 22.44 -10.97 8.77
CA MET A 87 21.46 -12.01 9.09
C MET A 87 20.30 -11.97 8.10
N THR A 88 19.71 -10.79 7.89
CA THR A 88 18.62 -10.56 6.92
C THR A 88 19.03 -10.92 5.50
N GLN A 89 20.22 -10.49 5.05
CA GLN A 89 20.75 -10.88 3.74
C GLN A 89 20.89 -12.40 3.61
N GLY A 90 21.40 -13.06 4.64
CA GLY A 90 21.51 -14.50 4.68
C GLY A 90 20.15 -15.19 4.60
N ILE A 91 19.12 -14.67 5.30
CA ILE A 91 17.76 -15.25 5.28
C ILE A 91 17.16 -15.12 3.87
N LEU A 92 17.22 -13.92 3.28
CA LEU A 92 16.70 -13.66 1.94
C LEU A 92 17.37 -14.55 0.91
N ARG A 93 18.70 -14.71 0.98
CA ARG A 93 19.47 -15.58 0.09
C ARG A 93 19.02 -17.04 0.22
N ASP A 94 18.94 -17.56 1.45
CA ASP A 94 18.55 -18.95 1.70
C ASP A 94 17.14 -19.25 1.19
N GLU A 95 16.17 -18.38 1.45
CA GLU A 95 14.78 -18.61 1.05
C GLU A 95 14.55 -18.40 -0.44
N SER A 96 15.15 -17.36 -1.03
CA SER A 96 15.02 -17.06 -2.46
C SER A 96 15.56 -18.19 -3.34
N TYR A 97 16.52 -18.97 -2.85
CA TYR A 97 17.19 -20.02 -3.61
C TYR A 97 16.57 -21.42 -3.49
N LYS A 98 15.56 -21.61 -2.63
CA LYS A 98 14.91 -22.93 -2.48
C LYS A 98 14.11 -23.36 -3.70
N ASN A 99 13.55 -22.41 -4.42
CA ASN A 99 12.57 -22.66 -5.48
C ASN A 99 13.16 -22.50 -6.89
N ILE A 100 14.49 -22.42 -7.00
CA ILE A 100 15.18 -22.31 -8.28
C ILE A 100 16.05 -23.56 -8.51
N THR A 101 16.12 -24.02 -9.75
CA THR A 101 16.94 -25.17 -10.15
C THR A 101 18.43 -24.95 -9.86
N LEU A 102 19.23 -26.02 -9.77
CA LEU A 102 20.70 -25.89 -9.61
C LEU A 102 21.35 -25.04 -10.70
N THR A 103 20.83 -25.09 -11.94
CA THR A 103 21.31 -24.26 -13.05
C THR A 103 20.93 -22.78 -12.87
N GLN A 104 19.70 -22.49 -12.42
CA GLN A 104 19.29 -21.13 -12.08
C GLN A 104 20.05 -20.59 -10.87
N ARG A 105 20.31 -21.45 -9.88
CA ARG A 105 21.12 -21.14 -8.70
C ARG A 105 22.56 -20.86 -9.09
N ALA A 106 23.19 -21.65 -9.96
CA ALA A 106 24.53 -21.38 -10.46
C ALA A 106 24.59 -20.12 -11.33
N ALA A 107 23.51 -19.80 -12.07
CA ALA A 107 23.40 -18.53 -12.80
C ALA A 107 23.24 -17.33 -11.86
N CYS A 108 22.46 -17.49 -10.78
CA CYS A 108 22.41 -16.55 -9.67
C CYS A 108 23.74 -16.50 -8.92
N ASP A 109 24.47 -17.57 -8.66
CA ASP A 109 25.73 -17.50 -7.90
C ASP A 109 26.88 -16.94 -8.75
N LYS A 110 26.85 -17.15 -10.07
CA LYS A 110 27.74 -16.49 -11.05
C LYS A 110 27.38 -15.02 -11.29
N ASN A 111 26.16 -14.63 -10.95
CA ASN A 111 25.63 -13.27 -11.01
C ASN A 111 24.59 -13.11 -9.88
N PRO A 112 25.01 -12.86 -8.60
CA PRO A 112 24.14 -12.88 -7.40
C PRO A 112 22.90 -11.97 -7.49
N ASN A 113 22.84 -11.17 -8.55
CA ASN A 113 21.84 -10.16 -8.82
C ASN A 113 20.84 -10.50 -9.95
N GLY A 114 20.86 -11.71 -10.53
CA GLY A 114 19.79 -12.23 -11.40
C GLY A 114 19.86 -11.78 -12.87
N GLY A 115 19.32 -12.60 -13.78
CA GLY A 115 19.53 -12.50 -15.23
C GLY A 115 19.07 -11.22 -15.96
N THR A 116 19.48 -11.13 -17.21
CA THR A 116 19.41 -9.96 -18.09
C THR A 116 18.00 -9.54 -18.46
N ILE A 117 17.61 -8.32 -18.07
CA ILE A 117 16.54 -7.54 -18.71
C ILE A 117 17.17 -6.82 -19.92
N ARG A 118 16.44 -6.69 -21.03
CA ARG A 118 16.97 -6.13 -22.28
C ARG A 118 17.56 -4.74 -22.04
N SER A 119 18.74 -4.46 -22.62
CA SER A 119 19.46 -3.19 -22.48
C SER A 119 18.63 -1.95 -22.85
N SER A 120 17.58 -2.11 -23.66
CA SER A 120 16.63 -1.06 -24.01
C SER A 120 15.73 -0.57 -22.86
N ASP A 121 15.68 -1.29 -21.72
CA ASP A 121 14.74 -0.99 -20.63
C ASP A 121 15.36 -0.26 -19.43
N MET A 122 16.68 -0.10 -19.38
CA MET A 122 17.44 0.31 -18.19
C MET A 122 18.48 1.44 -18.41
N GLU A 123 18.30 2.32 -19.39
CA GLU A 123 19.33 3.25 -19.95
C GLU A 123 20.23 4.09 -19.01
N LYS A 124 20.16 4.01 -17.66
CA LYS A 124 21.16 4.63 -16.75
C LYS A 124 21.54 3.84 -15.48
N HIS A 125 21.04 2.62 -15.27
CA HIS A 125 21.41 1.82 -14.07
C HIS A 125 22.22 0.59 -14.47
N ASP A 126 23.39 0.41 -13.85
CA ASP A 126 24.29 -0.73 -14.06
C ASP A 126 23.51 -2.07 -13.89
N PRO A 127 23.34 -2.86 -14.96
CA PRO A 127 22.54 -4.08 -14.97
C PRO A 127 23.06 -5.21 -14.06
N LYS A 128 24.24 -5.05 -13.45
CA LYS A 128 24.84 -6.06 -12.55
C LYS A 128 24.35 -5.96 -11.12
N HIS A 129 23.57 -4.94 -10.78
CA HIS A 129 22.94 -4.76 -9.49
C HIS A 129 21.48 -4.41 -9.75
N TYR A 130 20.53 -5.18 -9.23
CA TYR A 130 19.16 -4.68 -9.15
C TYR A 130 19.11 -3.62 -8.04
N SER A 131 19.77 -2.48 -8.28
CA SER A 131 19.81 -1.31 -7.42
C SER A 131 18.77 -0.33 -7.93
N GLY A 132 17.74 -0.08 -7.14
CA GLY A 132 16.63 0.77 -7.54
C GLY A 132 15.62 0.81 -6.42
N CYS A 133 15.07 1.99 -6.16
CA CYS A 133 13.98 2.15 -5.23
C CYS A 133 12.74 1.37 -5.71
N LEU A 134 11.75 1.22 -4.83
CA LEU A 134 10.49 0.53 -5.14
C LEU A 134 9.84 0.99 -6.47
N PRO A 135 9.79 2.29 -6.83
CA PRO A 135 9.33 2.72 -8.15
C PRO A 135 10.06 2.12 -9.35
N CYS A 136 11.37 1.84 -9.26
CA CYS A 136 12.10 1.16 -10.33
C CYS A 136 11.57 -0.27 -10.54
N LEU A 137 11.35 -0.99 -9.45
CA LEU A 137 10.83 -2.36 -9.48
C LEU A 137 9.39 -2.39 -10.00
N LEU A 138 8.54 -1.47 -9.54
CA LEU A 138 7.17 -1.30 -10.01
C LEU A 138 7.13 -0.94 -11.51
N LYS A 139 8.02 -0.06 -11.98
CA LYS A 139 8.14 0.25 -13.41
C LYS A 139 8.55 -0.97 -14.23
N ALA A 140 9.52 -1.77 -13.74
CA ALA A 140 9.98 -2.97 -14.43
C ALA A 140 8.86 -4.02 -14.54
N ILE A 141 8.18 -4.33 -13.44
CA ILE A 141 7.08 -5.30 -13.46
C ILE A 141 5.91 -4.80 -14.31
N VAL A 142 5.58 -3.50 -14.32
CA VAL A 142 4.52 -2.95 -15.17
C VAL A 142 4.86 -3.09 -16.65
N LYS A 143 6.12 -2.81 -17.04
CA LYS A 143 6.59 -3.00 -18.41
C LYS A 143 6.47 -4.46 -18.83
N ASP A 144 6.96 -5.37 -17.98
CA ASP A 144 6.90 -6.79 -18.28
C ASP A 144 5.44 -7.26 -18.32
N TYR A 145 4.62 -6.94 -17.30
CA TYR A 145 3.22 -7.33 -17.12
C TYR A 145 2.35 -7.01 -18.36
N TRP A 146 2.63 -5.91 -19.03
CA TRP A 146 1.90 -5.47 -20.23
C TRP A 146 2.66 -5.69 -21.54
N SER A 147 3.79 -6.40 -21.53
CA SER A 147 4.53 -6.77 -22.74
C SER A 147 3.82 -7.85 -23.56
N ASN A 148 4.35 -8.10 -24.76
CA ASN A 148 3.87 -9.15 -25.68
C ASN A 148 4.32 -10.56 -25.25
N ASP A 149 5.38 -10.65 -24.44
CA ASP A 149 5.91 -11.92 -23.93
C ASP A 149 4.83 -12.69 -23.16
N LEU A 150 4.73 -14.01 -23.38
CA LEU A 150 3.78 -14.92 -22.73
C LEU A 150 2.30 -14.63 -23.05
N VAL A 151 2.05 -13.90 -24.13
CA VAL A 151 0.69 -13.60 -24.62
C VAL A 151 0.54 -13.99 -26.08
N ASP A 152 1.53 -13.69 -26.91
CA ASP A 152 1.45 -13.86 -28.35
C ASP A 152 2.12 -15.17 -28.85
N ASP A 153 2.65 -16.01 -27.95
CA ASP A 153 3.54 -17.13 -28.31
C ASP A 153 2.79 -18.37 -28.85
N THR A 154 1.52 -18.59 -28.51
CA THR A 154 0.71 -19.73 -29.01
C THR A 154 -0.76 -19.35 -29.16
N ALA A 155 -1.38 -19.65 -30.31
CA ALA A 155 -2.82 -19.52 -30.50
C ALA A 155 -3.55 -20.39 -29.43
N PRO A 156 -4.60 -19.90 -28.74
CA PRO A 156 -5.45 -18.74 -29.08
C PRO A 156 -4.98 -17.37 -28.57
N TYR A 157 -3.70 -17.21 -28.21
CA TYR A 157 -3.14 -15.98 -27.67
C TYR A 157 -3.77 -15.59 -26.34
N HIS A 158 -4.02 -16.59 -25.48
CA HIS A 158 -4.49 -16.36 -24.13
C HIS A 158 -3.32 -15.86 -23.27
N PRO A 159 -3.51 -14.79 -22.45
CA PRO A 159 -2.46 -14.32 -21.57
C PRO A 159 -2.13 -15.41 -20.56
N GLN A 160 -0.90 -15.93 -20.61
CA GLN A 160 -0.46 -16.92 -19.64
C GLN A 160 -0.23 -16.24 -18.29
N SER A 161 -0.42 -17.00 -17.20
CA SER A 161 -0.07 -16.54 -15.86
C SER A 161 1.38 -16.10 -15.82
N PHE A 162 1.62 -14.91 -15.26
CA PHE A 162 2.94 -14.34 -15.15
C PHE A 162 3.75 -15.13 -14.10
N PRO A 163 4.85 -15.80 -14.48
CA PRO A 163 5.52 -16.73 -13.59
C PRO A 163 6.35 -15.99 -12.54
N TYR A 164 6.37 -16.52 -11.33
CA TYR A 164 7.14 -16.00 -10.19
C TYR A 164 8.63 -15.86 -10.49
N SER A 165 9.18 -16.78 -11.30
CA SER A 165 10.59 -16.81 -11.68
C SER A 165 11.00 -15.68 -12.64
N ARG A 166 10.07 -14.82 -13.09
CA ARG A 166 10.41 -13.61 -13.86
C ARG A 166 11.16 -12.63 -12.96
N ASN A 167 12.29 -12.12 -13.44
CA ASN A 167 13.18 -11.26 -12.66
C ASN A 167 12.47 -10.07 -12.02
N SER A 168 11.56 -9.40 -12.74
CA SER A 168 10.82 -8.25 -12.21
C SER A 168 9.89 -8.61 -11.05
N VAL A 169 9.18 -9.74 -11.11
CA VAL A 169 8.35 -10.25 -10.01
C VAL A 169 9.22 -10.66 -8.83
N PHE A 170 10.20 -11.52 -9.13
CA PHE A 170 11.10 -12.08 -8.13
C PHE A 170 11.77 -10.99 -7.31
N LYS A 171 12.32 -9.95 -7.95
CA LYS A 171 13.01 -8.85 -7.26
C LYS A 171 12.07 -7.97 -6.44
N LEU A 172 10.88 -7.68 -6.96
CA LEU A 172 9.87 -6.95 -6.19
C LEU A 172 9.44 -7.74 -4.95
N TYR A 173 9.30 -9.06 -5.09
CA TYR A 173 8.97 -9.94 -3.98
C TYR A 173 10.10 -10.06 -2.96
N GLN A 174 11.36 -10.09 -3.39
CA GLN A 174 12.50 -10.01 -2.49
C GLN A 174 12.46 -8.72 -1.66
N LEU A 175 12.09 -7.58 -2.27
CA LEU A 175 11.91 -6.33 -1.54
C LEU A 175 10.77 -6.43 -0.51
N PHE A 176 9.63 -7.05 -0.86
CA PHE A 176 8.55 -7.27 0.10
C PHE A 176 8.93 -8.24 1.22
N GLN A 177 9.63 -9.33 0.89
CA GLN A 177 10.20 -10.25 1.87
C GLN A 177 11.12 -9.51 2.83
N HIS A 178 11.99 -8.63 2.30
CA HIS A 178 12.83 -7.78 3.15
C HIS A 178 11.99 -6.96 4.13
N GLN A 179 10.91 -6.31 3.67
CA GLN A 179 10.03 -5.53 4.55
C GLN A 179 9.46 -6.37 5.70
N PHE A 180 9.16 -7.66 5.48
CA PHE A 180 8.65 -8.57 6.53
C PHE A 180 9.74 -9.42 7.21
N CYS A 181 11.02 -9.21 6.87
CA CYS A 181 12.16 -9.91 7.50
C CYS A 181 12.65 -9.15 8.75
N GLU A 182 11.70 -8.70 9.55
CA GLU A 182 11.93 -7.97 10.79
C GLU A 182 11.56 -8.82 12.00
N ASN A 183 12.00 -8.37 13.18
CA ASN A 183 11.61 -8.99 14.43
C ASN A 183 10.08 -8.86 14.59
N PRO A 184 9.35 -9.94 14.93
CA PRO A 184 7.91 -9.84 15.12
C PRO A 184 7.55 -8.95 16.33
N ASP A 185 6.29 -8.56 16.43
CA ASP A 185 5.77 -7.83 17.57
C ASP A 185 6.10 -8.57 18.88
N ARG A 186 6.54 -7.83 19.90
CA ARG A 186 6.95 -8.35 21.22
C ARG A 186 8.15 -9.30 21.23
N PHE A 187 8.87 -9.41 20.12
CA PHE A 187 10.08 -10.25 20.06
C PHE A 187 11.13 -9.89 21.12
N SER A 188 11.24 -8.61 21.50
CA SER A 188 12.11 -8.18 22.60
C SER A 188 11.74 -8.86 23.91
N ASP A 189 10.46 -8.88 24.24
CA ASP A 189 9.94 -9.41 25.50
C ASP A 189 10.11 -10.94 25.54
N GLU A 190 9.85 -11.60 24.40
CA GLU A 190 10.08 -13.04 24.22
C GLU A 190 11.56 -13.40 24.37
N LEU A 191 12.46 -12.61 23.79
CA LEU A 191 13.89 -12.84 23.88
C LEU A 191 14.42 -12.63 25.31
N ASP A 192 13.91 -11.62 26.01
CA ASP A 192 14.25 -11.37 27.41
C ASP A 192 13.72 -12.48 28.34
N GLU A 193 12.54 -13.02 28.05
CA GLU A 193 12.03 -14.19 28.75
C GLU A 193 12.86 -15.45 28.47
N LEU A 194 13.28 -15.65 27.21
CA LEU A 194 14.14 -16.76 26.82
C LEU A 194 15.48 -16.70 27.56
N ARG A 195 16.09 -15.52 27.63
CA ARG A 195 17.33 -15.27 28.41
C ARG A 195 17.14 -15.52 29.90
N ARG A 196 16.00 -15.10 30.48
CA ARG A 196 15.67 -15.40 31.88
C ARG A 196 15.56 -16.90 32.15
N ARG A 197 14.95 -17.65 31.24
CA ARG A 197 14.75 -19.10 31.38
C ARG A 197 16.03 -19.90 31.10
N ASN A 198 16.93 -19.38 30.27
CA ASN A 198 18.21 -20.01 29.97
C ASN A 198 19.36 -18.98 30.04
N PRO A 199 19.88 -18.67 31.25
CA PRO A 199 20.95 -17.69 31.42
C PRO A 199 22.27 -18.09 30.77
N SER A 200 22.48 -19.38 30.50
CA SER A 200 23.67 -19.92 29.82
C SER A 200 23.60 -19.86 28.30
N MET A 201 22.51 -19.35 27.72
CA MET A 201 22.32 -19.30 26.27
C MET A 201 23.39 -18.42 25.62
N SER A 202 24.12 -19.00 24.67
CA SER A 202 25.15 -18.29 23.92
C SER A 202 24.57 -17.31 22.90
N GLN A 203 25.35 -16.31 22.50
CA GLN A 203 24.95 -15.38 21.45
C GLN A 203 24.64 -16.09 20.12
N ALA A 204 25.36 -17.16 19.79
CA ALA A 204 25.11 -17.95 18.58
C ALA A 204 23.74 -18.65 18.60
N GLU A 205 23.27 -19.09 19.77
CA GLU A 205 21.93 -19.65 19.92
C GLU A 205 20.85 -18.57 19.79
N ILE A 206 21.09 -17.37 20.34
CA ILE A 206 20.20 -16.21 20.17
C ILE A 206 20.09 -15.81 18.71
N ASP A 207 21.21 -15.76 17.99
CA ASP A 207 21.23 -15.43 16.57
C ASP A 207 20.50 -16.48 15.74
N ARG A 208 20.64 -17.77 16.08
CA ARG A 208 19.89 -18.86 15.44
C ARG A 208 18.38 -18.72 15.67
N TYR A 209 17.96 -18.42 16.90
CA TYR A 209 16.55 -18.18 17.23
C TYR A 209 15.99 -16.98 16.47
N THR A 210 16.70 -15.84 16.52
CA THR A 210 16.33 -14.62 15.80
C THR A 210 16.21 -14.85 14.30
N ARG A 211 17.17 -15.57 13.72
CA ARG A 211 17.15 -15.94 12.29
C ARG A 211 15.93 -16.78 11.95
N ALA A 212 15.56 -17.73 12.82
CA ALA A 212 14.40 -18.59 12.63
C ALA A 212 13.08 -17.81 12.69
N GLU A 213 12.92 -16.90 13.67
CA GLU A 213 11.70 -16.09 13.81
C GLU A 213 11.56 -15.07 12.68
N ARG A 214 12.61 -14.34 12.31
CA ARG A 214 12.58 -13.43 11.14
C ARG A 214 12.22 -14.17 9.86
N ARG A 215 12.80 -15.35 9.63
CA ARG A 215 12.47 -16.19 8.48
C ARG A 215 11.02 -16.66 8.52
N ARG A 216 10.52 -17.05 9.68
CA ARG A 216 9.10 -17.45 9.86
C ARG A 216 8.19 -16.29 9.51
N ASN A 217 8.44 -15.09 10.03
CA ASN A 217 7.67 -13.89 9.72
C ASN A 217 7.69 -13.58 8.21
N MET A 218 8.87 -13.49 7.62
CA MET A 218 9.05 -13.19 6.19
C MET A 218 8.31 -14.14 5.23
N THR A 219 8.21 -15.43 5.58
CA THR A 219 7.61 -16.48 4.73
C THR A 219 6.14 -16.78 5.08
N ALA A 220 5.63 -16.19 6.17
CA ALA A 220 4.24 -16.31 6.56
C ALA A 220 3.31 -15.58 5.57
N GLN A 221 2.03 -15.93 5.65
CA GLN A 221 0.96 -15.09 5.11
C GLN A 221 0.98 -13.74 5.84
N GLN A 222 0.86 -12.64 5.09
CA GLN A 222 0.82 -11.28 5.63
C GLN A 222 -0.49 -10.59 5.25
N ASP A 223 -0.75 -9.45 5.88
CA ASP A 223 -1.89 -8.59 5.55
C ASP A 223 -1.64 -7.89 4.20
N ALA A 224 -2.58 -8.05 3.27
CA ALA A 224 -2.52 -7.44 1.94
C ALA A 224 -2.63 -5.91 1.98
N ASP A 225 -3.42 -5.39 2.92
CA ASP A 225 -3.60 -3.96 3.12
C ASP A 225 -2.37 -3.32 3.76
N GLU A 226 -1.74 -4.02 4.72
CA GLU A 226 -0.44 -3.61 5.26
C GLU A 226 0.62 -3.53 4.16
N LEU A 227 0.70 -4.54 3.29
CA LEU A 227 1.60 -4.49 2.14
C LEU A 227 1.28 -3.30 1.21
N ALA A 228 0.00 -2.97 1.00
CA ALA A 228 -0.39 -1.83 0.18
C ALA A 228 0.16 -0.52 0.77
N VAL A 229 0.00 -0.32 2.08
CA VAL A 229 0.58 0.82 2.82
C VAL A 229 2.09 0.86 2.69
N ARG A 230 2.78 -0.27 2.91
CA ARG A 230 4.24 -0.36 2.73
C ARG A 230 4.71 -0.06 1.30
N ILE A 231 3.89 -0.38 0.29
CA ILE A 231 4.17 -0.01 -1.11
C ILE A 231 4.07 1.50 -1.29
N TRP A 232 3.03 2.14 -0.77
CA TRP A 232 2.86 3.59 -0.85
C TRP A 232 3.96 4.33 -0.10
N ASP A 233 4.28 3.91 1.12
CA ASP A 233 5.38 4.48 1.91
C ASP A 233 6.73 4.33 1.20
N GLY A 234 7.00 3.18 0.58
CA GLY A 234 8.21 2.95 -0.21
C GLY A 234 8.28 3.77 -1.49
N ILE A 235 7.13 4.18 -2.07
CA ILE A 235 7.10 5.13 -3.18
C ILE A 235 7.42 6.53 -2.65
N GLU A 236 6.84 6.95 -1.53
CA GLU A 236 7.08 8.26 -0.94
C GLU A 236 8.53 8.44 -0.46
N SER A 237 9.13 7.40 0.14
CA SER A 237 10.53 7.42 0.58
C SER A 237 11.52 7.65 -0.57
N SER A 238 11.09 7.35 -1.80
CA SER A 238 11.89 7.56 -3.01
C SER A 238 11.93 9.02 -3.47
N PHE A 239 11.10 9.90 -2.90
CA PHE A 239 11.08 11.32 -3.29
C PHE A 239 12.20 12.08 -2.59
N ASN A 240 12.88 12.96 -3.33
CA ASN A 240 13.79 13.94 -2.76
C ASN A 240 13.10 15.31 -2.70
N LEU A 241 12.48 15.62 -1.55
CA LEU A 241 11.68 16.83 -1.35
C LEU A 241 12.49 18.14 -1.41
N GLU A 242 13.82 18.08 -1.36
CA GLU A 242 14.69 19.24 -1.57
C GLU A 242 14.72 19.67 -3.04
N THR A 243 14.40 18.77 -3.96
CA THR A 243 14.38 19.04 -5.40
C THR A 243 12.99 19.45 -5.90
N ALA A 244 12.95 20.28 -6.94
CA ALA A 244 11.69 20.64 -7.60
C ALA A 244 10.96 19.41 -8.16
N ASP A 245 11.71 18.47 -8.74
CA ASP A 245 11.19 17.19 -9.23
C ASP A 245 10.54 16.38 -8.11
N GLY A 246 11.20 16.22 -6.96
CA GLY A 246 10.65 15.47 -5.83
C GLY A 246 9.39 16.10 -5.25
N ARG A 247 9.33 17.43 -5.11
CA ARG A 247 8.11 18.14 -4.69
C ARG A 247 6.97 17.99 -5.70
N HIS A 248 7.28 18.06 -6.99
CA HIS A 248 6.30 17.83 -8.04
C HIS A 248 5.75 16.40 -8.01
N ARG A 249 6.61 15.41 -7.76
CA ARG A 249 6.20 13.99 -7.64
C ARG A 249 5.40 13.72 -6.39
N SER A 250 5.78 14.30 -5.25
CA SER A 250 4.97 14.26 -4.03
C SER A 250 3.58 14.85 -4.29
N SER A 251 3.48 15.99 -4.98
CA SER A 251 2.17 16.59 -5.34
C SER A 251 1.32 15.68 -6.25
N GLN A 252 1.95 15.01 -7.24
CA GLN A 252 1.27 14.03 -8.08
C GLN A 252 0.81 12.81 -7.30
N PHE A 253 1.65 12.29 -6.40
CA PHE A 253 1.32 11.17 -5.54
C PHE A 253 0.13 11.50 -4.64
N THR A 254 0.14 12.67 -4.00
CA THR A 254 -0.98 13.19 -3.21
C THR A 254 -2.25 13.22 -4.06
N SER A 255 -2.21 13.80 -5.27
CA SER A 255 -3.38 13.86 -6.15
C SER A 255 -3.92 12.49 -6.61
N LEU A 256 -3.09 11.45 -6.58
CA LEU A 256 -3.48 10.11 -7.01
C LEU A 256 -3.99 9.24 -5.86
N PHE A 257 -3.49 9.41 -4.64
CA PHE A 257 -3.72 8.44 -3.55
C PHE A 257 -4.04 9.01 -2.17
N LYS A 258 -3.79 10.31 -1.93
CA LYS A 258 -4.00 10.91 -0.60
C LYS A 258 -5.26 11.76 -0.55
N LEU A 259 -5.98 11.62 0.55
CA LEU A 259 -7.03 12.56 0.94
C LEU A 259 -6.46 13.57 1.93
N THR A 260 -6.93 14.80 1.84
CA THR A 260 -6.59 15.87 2.79
C THR A 260 -7.83 16.18 3.61
N SER A 261 -7.74 16.01 4.93
CA SER A 261 -8.89 16.19 5.83
C SER A 261 -8.57 17.09 7.00
N THR A 262 -9.59 17.74 7.53
CA THR A 262 -9.51 18.57 8.72
C THR A 262 -10.47 18.01 9.76
N THR A 263 -9.99 17.76 10.97
CA THR A 263 -10.82 17.29 12.08
C THR A 263 -11.20 18.45 12.99
N SER A 264 -12.47 18.53 13.36
CA SER A 264 -12.95 19.47 14.37
C SER A 264 -13.69 18.75 15.50
N ASN A 265 -13.47 19.22 16.72
CA ASN A 265 -14.10 18.76 17.94
C ASN A 265 -14.97 19.89 18.50
N THR A 266 -16.28 19.65 18.62
CA THR A 266 -17.22 20.65 19.13
C THR A 266 -17.80 20.18 20.46
N CYS A 267 -17.63 20.97 21.53
CA CYS A 267 -18.15 20.63 22.85
C CYS A 267 -19.68 20.58 22.79
N THR A 268 -20.30 19.50 23.25
CA THR A 268 -21.77 19.42 23.23
C THR A 268 -22.42 20.32 24.28
N ALA A 269 -21.70 20.71 25.33
CA ALA A 269 -22.22 21.54 26.41
C ALA A 269 -22.10 23.06 26.13
N CYS A 270 -20.94 23.53 25.69
CA CYS A 270 -20.69 24.96 25.45
C CYS A 270 -20.46 25.33 23.98
N HIS A 271 -20.53 24.35 23.07
CA HIS A 271 -20.34 24.53 21.62
C HIS A 271 -18.99 25.12 21.19
N THR A 272 -18.02 25.24 22.10
CA THR A 272 -16.65 25.61 21.74
C THR A 272 -16.07 24.59 20.77
N LYS A 273 -15.63 25.08 19.60
CA LYS A 273 -15.04 24.30 18.52
C LYS A 273 -13.52 24.42 18.55
N SER A 274 -12.83 23.29 18.49
CA SER A 274 -11.38 23.21 18.25
C SER A 274 -11.17 22.50 16.92
N THR A 275 -10.43 23.13 16.02
CA THR A 275 -10.10 22.56 14.71
C THR A 275 -8.62 22.19 14.73
N LEU A 276 -8.34 20.93 14.39
CA LEU A 276 -6.97 20.42 14.24
C LEU A 276 -6.39 20.88 12.89
N ASN A 277 -5.07 20.77 12.76
CA ASN A 277 -4.41 21.03 11.49
C ASN A 277 -4.88 20.03 10.43
N PRO A 278 -4.88 20.42 9.14
CA PRO A 278 -5.13 19.49 8.06
C PRO A 278 -4.10 18.35 8.05
N GLU A 279 -4.58 17.15 7.75
CA GLU A 279 -3.78 15.93 7.66
C GLU A 279 -4.00 15.25 6.32
N ASP A 280 -2.91 14.74 5.74
CA ASP A 280 -2.94 13.89 4.56
C ASP A 280 -2.91 12.42 4.98
N SER A 281 -3.79 11.59 4.41
CA SER A 281 -3.80 10.15 4.66
C SER A 281 -4.02 9.33 3.39
N ILE A 282 -3.53 8.09 3.40
CA ILE A 282 -3.69 7.16 2.29
C ILE A 282 -5.03 6.43 2.43
N GLY A 283 -6.06 7.02 1.84
CA GLY A 283 -7.42 6.48 1.88
C GLY A 283 -8.09 6.53 3.25
N LEU A 284 -9.27 5.92 3.37
CA LEU A 284 -10.03 5.82 4.62
C LEU A 284 -9.89 4.42 5.19
N THR A 285 -9.67 4.34 6.50
CA THR A 285 -9.74 3.06 7.23
C THR A 285 -11.02 3.06 8.06
N LEU A 286 -11.94 2.16 7.72
CA LEU A 286 -13.27 2.10 8.30
C LEU A 286 -13.34 1.05 9.40
N ASP A 287 -14.23 1.31 10.36
CA ASP A 287 -14.58 0.41 11.45
C ASP A 287 -16.01 -0.12 11.21
N PRO A 288 -16.15 -1.33 10.63
CA PRO A 288 -17.45 -1.94 10.40
C PRO A 288 -18.17 -2.27 11.70
N LEU A 289 -19.49 -2.48 11.61
CA LEU A 289 -20.28 -2.96 12.73
C LEU A 289 -19.76 -4.33 13.21
N GLN A 290 -19.55 -4.42 14.52
CA GLN A 290 -19.07 -5.64 15.18
C GLN A 290 -20.07 -6.80 15.05
N ARG A 291 -21.37 -6.49 14.90
CA ARG A 291 -22.48 -7.44 14.76
C ARG A 291 -23.52 -6.89 13.78
N GLY A 292 -24.13 -7.79 13.01
CA GLY A 292 -25.19 -7.44 12.05
C GLY A 292 -24.65 -6.91 10.71
N PRO A 293 -25.53 -6.79 9.70
CA PRO A 293 -25.16 -6.29 8.37
C PRO A 293 -24.78 -4.81 8.43
N ASP A 294 -23.92 -4.38 7.51
CA ASP A 294 -23.41 -3.00 7.42
C ASP A 294 -23.25 -2.57 5.95
N THR A 295 -22.88 -1.31 5.72
CA THR A 295 -22.52 -0.78 4.38
C THR A 295 -21.30 0.11 4.46
N ILE A 296 -20.57 0.25 3.35
CA ILE A 296 -19.44 1.18 3.24
C ILE A 296 -19.88 2.61 3.55
N SER A 297 -21.01 3.06 2.99
CA SER A 297 -21.56 4.40 3.22
C SER A 297 -21.87 4.68 4.70
N ALA A 298 -22.50 3.73 5.40
CA ALA A 298 -22.75 3.86 6.84
C ALA A 298 -21.45 3.85 7.65
N ALA A 299 -20.47 3.01 7.27
CA ALA A 299 -19.18 2.96 7.93
C ALA A 299 -18.37 4.26 7.76
N ILE A 300 -18.38 4.87 6.56
CA ILE A 300 -17.78 6.19 6.32
C ILE A 300 -18.44 7.24 7.21
N SER A 301 -19.77 7.27 7.27
CA SER A 301 -20.48 8.21 8.12
C SER A 301 -20.06 8.08 9.59
N ARG A 302 -19.91 6.85 10.11
CA ARG A 302 -19.46 6.63 11.51
C ARG A 302 -17.99 6.98 11.71
N THR A 303 -17.13 6.74 10.72
CA THR A 303 -15.70 7.05 10.80
C THR A 303 -15.45 8.57 10.76
N LEU A 304 -16.17 9.30 9.90
CA LEU A 304 -16.01 10.75 9.73
C LEU A 304 -16.81 11.56 10.75
N HIS A 305 -17.98 11.05 11.17
CA HIS A 305 -18.82 11.67 12.18
C HIS A 305 -19.00 10.73 13.37
N TYR A 306 -18.33 11.06 14.46
CA TYR A 306 -18.40 10.27 15.68
C TYR A 306 -18.55 11.17 16.91
N ASP A 307 -19.48 10.83 17.80
CA ASP A 307 -19.65 11.51 19.06
C ASP A 307 -18.94 10.68 20.15
N PHE A 308 -18.00 11.30 20.85
CA PHE A 308 -17.17 10.61 21.84
C PHE A 308 -17.25 11.30 23.21
N ALA A 309 -17.20 10.50 24.28
CA ALA A 309 -17.16 10.95 25.66
C ALA A 309 -15.86 10.46 26.35
N PRO A 310 -14.73 11.19 26.22
CA PRO A 310 -13.45 10.79 26.82
C PRO A 310 -13.41 10.84 28.35
N GLY A 311 -14.38 11.49 29.00
CA GLY A 311 -14.32 11.78 30.45
C GLY A 311 -13.29 12.86 30.85
N ILE A 312 -12.59 13.46 29.88
CA ILE A 312 -11.69 14.60 30.08
C ILE A 312 -12.55 15.89 30.17
N PRO A 313 -12.25 16.87 31.05
CA PRO A 313 -13.05 18.10 31.16
C PRO A 313 -12.74 19.13 30.08
N CYS A 314 -13.75 19.90 29.65
CA CYS A 314 -13.58 20.92 28.62
C CYS A 314 -12.68 22.06 29.09
N ASN A 315 -11.70 22.45 28.26
CA ASN A 315 -10.82 23.59 28.58
C ASN A 315 -11.60 24.90 28.77
N ALA A 316 -12.73 25.07 28.07
CA ALA A 316 -13.55 26.28 28.15
C ALA A 316 -14.56 26.26 29.32
N CYS A 317 -15.41 25.23 29.41
CA CYS A 317 -16.51 25.19 30.40
C CYS A 317 -16.29 24.25 31.58
N ARG A 318 -15.19 23.48 31.60
CA ARG A 318 -14.82 22.49 32.64
C ARG A 318 -15.82 21.35 32.88
N ALA A 319 -16.93 21.30 32.15
CA ALA A 319 -17.88 20.19 32.20
C ALA A 319 -17.22 18.88 31.73
N PRO A 320 -17.67 17.70 32.24
CA PRO A 320 -17.26 16.39 31.74
C PRO A 320 -17.53 16.33 30.24
N LEU A 321 -16.46 16.23 29.44
CA LEU A 321 -16.58 16.64 28.06
C LEU A 321 -17.08 15.49 27.19
N THR A 322 -18.09 15.83 26.40
CA THR A 322 -18.59 15.06 25.27
C THR A 322 -18.34 15.95 24.06
N TYR A 323 -17.62 15.43 23.07
CA TYR A 323 -17.30 16.15 21.83
C TYR A 323 -17.97 15.46 20.66
N ALA A 324 -18.59 16.27 19.79
CA ALA A 324 -18.89 15.86 18.43
C ALA A 324 -17.62 16.00 17.60
N LYS A 325 -17.00 14.88 17.19
CA LYS A 325 -15.88 14.86 16.24
C LYS A 325 -16.44 14.83 14.83
N ARG A 326 -16.02 15.79 14.01
CA ARG A 326 -16.39 15.87 12.59
C ARG A 326 -15.13 16.03 11.76
N THR A 327 -14.88 15.07 10.89
CA THR A 327 -13.81 15.10 9.91
C THR A 327 -14.37 15.54 8.57
N THR A 328 -13.82 16.62 8.03
CA THR A 328 -14.24 17.22 6.77
C THR A 328 -13.13 17.05 5.73
N LEU A 329 -13.50 16.62 4.53
CA LEU A 329 -12.59 16.40 3.42
C LEU A 329 -12.38 17.72 2.65
N THR A 330 -11.13 18.16 2.55
CA THR A 330 -10.78 19.37 1.81
C THR A 330 -10.37 19.07 0.36
N ALA A 331 -9.75 17.90 0.16
CA ALA A 331 -9.42 17.36 -1.14
C ALA A 331 -9.38 15.82 -1.12
N THR A 332 -9.71 15.19 -2.23
CA THR A 332 -9.77 13.74 -2.42
C THR A 332 -9.01 13.30 -3.67
N PRO A 333 -8.40 12.11 -3.65
CA PRO A 333 -7.49 11.64 -4.70
C PRO A 333 -8.23 11.11 -5.94
N GLU A 334 -7.53 10.91 -7.06
CA GLU A 334 -8.07 10.16 -8.21
C GLU A 334 -8.44 8.72 -7.83
N TYR A 335 -7.61 8.04 -7.04
CA TYR A 335 -7.87 6.68 -6.57
C TYR A 335 -8.04 6.67 -5.06
N LEU A 336 -9.26 6.35 -4.61
CA LEU A 336 -9.60 6.27 -3.19
C LEU A 336 -9.49 4.83 -2.70
N ARG A 337 -8.56 4.58 -1.76
CA ARG A 337 -8.48 3.33 -1.01
C ARG A 337 -9.41 3.38 0.21
N ILE A 338 -10.16 2.30 0.41
CA ILE A 338 -10.98 2.03 1.59
C ILE A 338 -10.47 0.74 2.23
N GLY A 339 -9.86 0.83 3.41
CA GLY A 339 -9.49 -0.32 4.24
C GLY A 339 -10.57 -0.66 5.25
N LEU A 340 -10.82 -1.95 5.48
CA LEU A 340 -11.77 -2.41 6.49
C LEU A 340 -11.04 -3.09 7.65
N LYS A 341 -11.21 -2.56 8.86
CA LYS A 341 -10.72 -3.22 10.08
C LYS A 341 -11.65 -4.37 10.47
N LEU A 342 -11.39 -5.56 9.91
CA LEU A 342 -12.21 -6.75 10.14
C LEU A 342 -11.84 -7.51 11.42
N THR A 343 -11.24 -6.84 12.40
CA THR A 343 -10.86 -7.45 13.68
C THR A 343 -11.94 -7.20 14.72
N ARG A 344 -12.44 -8.28 15.31
CA ARG A 344 -13.32 -8.29 16.46
C ARG A 344 -12.50 -8.60 17.70
N MET A 345 -12.63 -7.78 18.74
CA MET A 345 -12.08 -8.09 20.06
C MET A 345 -13.22 -8.50 20.97
N ASP A 346 -13.14 -9.69 21.57
CA ASP A 346 -14.06 -10.07 22.62
C ASP A 346 -13.62 -9.39 23.93
N PRO A 347 -14.42 -8.47 24.51
CA PRO A 347 -14.04 -7.75 25.71
C PRO A 347 -13.89 -8.66 26.94
N ALA A 348 -14.55 -9.82 26.98
CA ALA A 348 -14.49 -10.74 28.12
C ALA A 348 -13.24 -11.64 28.07
N THR A 349 -12.94 -12.21 26.89
CA THR A 349 -11.83 -13.16 26.74
C THR A 349 -10.54 -12.51 26.24
N ARG A 350 -10.59 -11.24 25.80
CA ARG A 350 -9.54 -10.54 25.03
C ARG A 350 -9.10 -11.30 23.78
N SER A 351 -9.89 -12.27 23.33
CA SER A 351 -9.62 -13.01 22.11
C SER A 351 -9.89 -12.13 20.90
N LYS A 352 -9.06 -12.29 19.87
CA LYS A 352 -9.27 -11.69 18.56
C LYS A 352 -10.07 -12.67 17.70
N GLY A 353 -11.06 -12.18 16.99
CA GLY A 353 -11.79 -12.92 15.96
C GLY A 353 -12.01 -12.05 14.74
N LYS A 354 -12.57 -12.60 13.67
CA LYS A 354 -12.87 -11.85 12.44
C LYS A 354 -14.32 -11.37 12.40
N ILE A 355 -14.51 -10.15 11.92
CA ILE A 355 -15.83 -9.64 11.53
C ILE A 355 -16.17 -10.28 10.18
N VAL A 356 -17.15 -11.19 10.20
CA VAL A 356 -17.63 -11.93 9.01
C VAL A 356 -19.04 -11.52 8.61
N ASN A 357 -19.56 -10.44 9.18
CA ASN A 357 -20.88 -9.93 8.84
C ASN A 357 -20.90 -9.43 7.39
N PRO A 358 -22.02 -9.55 6.67
CA PRO A 358 -22.15 -8.97 5.34
C PRO A 358 -21.96 -7.45 5.37
N ILE A 359 -21.10 -6.93 4.50
CA ILE A 359 -20.89 -5.49 4.30
C ILE A 359 -21.23 -5.18 2.85
N GLY A 360 -22.28 -4.38 2.64
CA GLY A 360 -22.66 -3.90 1.32
C GLY A 360 -21.61 -2.92 0.77
N ILE A 361 -21.11 -3.21 -0.43
CA ILE A 361 -20.18 -2.33 -1.16
C ILE A 361 -20.95 -1.75 -2.35
N ASP A 362 -21.17 -0.45 -2.32
CA ASP A 362 -21.87 0.27 -3.37
C ASP A 362 -20.98 0.37 -4.63
N GLU A 363 -21.56 0.23 -5.83
CA GLU A 363 -20.81 0.43 -7.10
C GLU A 363 -20.33 1.86 -7.27
N THR A 364 -21.04 2.81 -6.66
CA THR A 364 -20.72 4.23 -6.64
C THR A 364 -20.68 4.73 -5.21
N LEU A 365 -19.66 5.51 -4.88
CA LEU A 365 -19.49 6.13 -3.57
C LEU A 365 -19.54 7.65 -3.71
N ASP A 366 -20.44 8.29 -2.98
CA ASP A 366 -20.56 9.75 -2.94
C ASP A 366 -19.89 10.31 -1.68
N LEU A 367 -18.82 11.09 -1.86
CA LEU A 367 -18.13 11.80 -0.79
C LEU A 367 -18.51 13.28 -0.70
N THR A 368 -19.37 13.77 -1.59
CA THR A 368 -19.86 15.16 -1.58
C THR A 368 -20.37 15.61 -0.21
N PRO A 369 -21.14 14.78 0.55
CA PRO A 369 -21.64 15.14 1.88
C PRO A 369 -20.57 15.27 2.97
N TYR A 370 -19.29 15.01 2.66
CA TYR A 370 -18.19 15.13 3.60
C TYR A 370 -17.17 16.22 3.19
N MET A 371 -17.37 16.88 2.04
CA MET A 371 -16.46 17.91 1.54
C MET A 371 -16.60 19.25 2.29
N ALA A 372 -15.53 20.04 2.40
CA ALA A 372 -15.53 21.30 3.14
C ALA A 372 -16.36 22.44 2.54
N ASN A 373 -16.76 22.34 1.27
CA ASN A 373 -17.46 23.41 0.55
C ASN A 373 -18.93 23.05 0.24
N GLN A 374 -19.59 22.34 1.15
CA GLN A 374 -20.97 21.89 1.02
C GLN A 374 -21.99 23.03 0.91
N ASP A 375 -21.72 24.18 1.53
CA ASP A 375 -22.67 25.29 1.67
C ASP A 375 -22.95 26.08 0.38
N THR A 376 -22.54 25.55 -0.77
CA THR A 376 -22.90 26.14 -2.05
C THR A 376 -23.81 25.18 -2.79
N ASP A 377 -25.02 25.62 -3.16
CA ASP A 377 -25.94 24.93 -4.09
C ASP A 377 -25.31 24.65 -5.48
N THR A 378 -24.04 25.00 -5.63
CA THR A 378 -23.21 24.82 -6.80
C THR A 378 -22.00 23.93 -6.51
N ALA A 379 -21.89 23.21 -5.39
CA ALA A 379 -20.71 22.37 -5.16
C ALA A 379 -20.60 21.27 -6.24
N ALA A 380 -19.39 21.06 -6.78
CA ALA A 380 -19.16 19.98 -7.73
C ALA A 380 -19.22 18.64 -6.98
N PRO A 381 -19.98 17.64 -7.49
CA PRO A 381 -20.09 16.35 -6.80
C PRO A 381 -18.74 15.62 -6.84
N VAL A 382 -18.43 14.94 -5.74
CA VAL A 382 -17.25 14.09 -5.57
C VAL A 382 -17.72 12.64 -5.48
N ILE A 383 -17.85 12.00 -6.65
CA ILE A 383 -18.39 10.66 -6.79
C ILE A 383 -17.30 9.74 -7.35
N TYR A 384 -17.17 8.57 -6.74
CA TYR A 384 -16.23 7.53 -7.15
C TYR A 384 -16.98 6.31 -7.67
N LYS A 385 -16.35 5.59 -8.61
CA LYS A 385 -16.81 4.27 -9.09
C LYS A 385 -15.92 3.17 -8.50
N LEU A 386 -16.52 2.09 -8.02
CA LEU A 386 -15.79 0.91 -7.58
C LEU A 386 -14.95 0.36 -8.74
N HIS A 387 -13.64 0.24 -8.52
CA HIS A 387 -12.72 -0.25 -9.54
C HIS A 387 -12.21 -1.66 -9.21
N SER A 388 -11.89 -1.92 -7.95
CA SER A 388 -11.37 -3.22 -7.51
C SER A 388 -11.65 -3.45 -6.03
N TRP A 389 -11.72 -4.73 -5.64
CA TRP A 389 -11.78 -5.15 -4.25
C TRP A 389 -10.86 -6.35 -4.03
N SER A 390 -10.31 -6.44 -2.82
CA SER A 390 -9.55 -7.58 -2.33
C SER A 390 -10.26 -8.15 -1.11
N ALA A 391 -10.35 -9.47 -1.05
CA ALA A 391 -10.94 -10.18 0.08
C ALA A 391 -10.09 -11.36 0.48
N ASP A 392 -10.05 -11.55 1.80
CA ASP A 392 -9.51 -12.73 2.43
C ASP A 392 -10.65 -13.69 2.82
N ALA A 393 -10.61 -14.90 2.25
CA ALA A 393 -11.60 -15.95 2.47
C ALA A 393 -11.38 -16.79 3.75
N ARG A 394 -10.28 -16.59 4.49
CA ARG A 394 -9.98 -17.33 5.74
C ARG A 394 -10.41 -16.58 7.00
N ALA A 395 -10.33 -17.25 8.15
CA ALA A 395 -10.89 -16.76 9.41
C ALA A 395 -10.11 -15.61 10.11
N GLU A 396 -8.98 -15.13 9.56
CA GLU A 396 -8.08 -14.11 10.17
C GLU A 396 -7.50 -13.17 9.08
N ALA A 397 -8.33 -12.33 8.42
CA ALA A 397 -8.44 -10.86 8.48
C ALA A 397 -7.52 -10.01 7.54
N ALA A 398 -8.10 -9.49 6.43
CA ALA A 398 -8.13 -8.08 5.99
C ALA A 398 -8.98 -7.98 4.70
N GLY A 399 -9.62 -6.84 4.44
CA GLY A 399 -10.36 -6.58 3.19
C GLY A 399 -10.25 -5.11 2.80
N ALA A 400 -9.99 -4.84 1.53
CA ALA A 400 -9.84 -3.49 1.03
C ALA A 400 -10.60 -3.30 -0.30
N ALA A 401 -11.17 -2.13 -0.50
CA ALA A 401 -11.77 -1.72 -1.77
C ALA A 401 -11.03 -0.49 -2.29
N VAL A 402 -10.88 -0.38 -3.60
CA VAL A 402 -10.34 0.81 -4.27
C VAL A 402 -11.34 1.31 -5.29
N PHE A 403 -11.65 2.60 -5.21
CA PHE A 403 -12.54 3.30 -6.12
C PHE A 403 -11.74 4.27 -7.00
N GLY A 404 -12.16 4.44 -8.26
CA GLY A 404 -11.61 5.43 -9.20
C GLY A 404 -12.60 6.58 -9.40
N GLY A 405 -12.11 7.82 -9.31
CA GLY A 405 -12.87 9.06 -9.50
C GLY A 405 -12.93 9.55 -10.95
#